data_AF-A0A8B6XXP6-F1
#
_entry.id   AF-A0A8B6XXP6-F1
#
_cell.length_a   1.000
_cell.length_b   1.000
_cell.length_c   1.000
_cell.angle_alpha   90.00
_cell.angle_beta   90.00
_cell.angle_gamma   90.00
#
_symmetry.space_group_name_H-M   'P 1'
#
loop_
_entity.id
_entity.type
_entity.pdbx_description
1 polymer ?
#
loop_
_entity_poly.entity_id
_entity_poly.type
_entity_poly.pdbx_seq_one_letter_code
_entity_poly.pdbx_strand_id
1 'polypeptide(L)'
;MGNSEFPPEISEISATSVENFQHSDPATWPKMTDKTRRFLIQHGPEQERREFSPNTLCDFDNRMRHFSSKWYEKIHPNGEKFVRYWLLYSNKKDSLFCFCCLLFSTTKTNNFSEILKEFCDWKKLNPRIPEHENRNERQRCYSDWKNLEKNLKEGKTLDSDLQRVINGEMKKWRDILKVIVDAILFCAKNNLALRGSTEVIGEQNSDIFLNLIELISYYYPLVAEHVASVKAKKTTTSYFSPRIQNELIELLGQKVRNEILSNVREAKHYSVLFDCTPDASHKEQMTQIIR
;
A
#
# COMPACT_ATOMS: atom_id res chain seq x y z
N MET A 1 37.68 -9.87 6.66
CA MET A 1 36.50 -10.60 7.15
C MET A 1 35.70 -9.65 8.02
N GLY A 2 34.64 -9.10 7.45
CA GLY A 2 33.78 -8.11 8.09
C GLY A 2 32.55 -7.94 7.21
N ASN A 3 31.48 -8.66 7.55
CA ASN A 3 30.22 -8.64 6.84
C ASN A 3 29.53 -7.30 7.10
N SER A 4 29.37 -6.47 6.07
CA SER A 4 28.42 -5.37 6.07
C SER A 4 27.16 -5.83 5.32
N GLU A 5 26.14 -6.22 6.09
CA GLU A 5 24.80 -6.45 5.57
C GLU A 5 24.24 -5.14 5.02
N PHE A 6 23.98 -5.12 3.71
CA PHE A 6 23.23 -4.06 3.05
C PHE A 6 21.73 -4.21 3.37
N PRO A 7 21.00 -3.11 3.58
CA PRO A 7 19.54 -3.18 3.72
C PRO A 7 18.90 -3.53 2.36
N PRO A 8 17.82 -4.32 2.35
CA PRO A 8 17.19 -4.75 1.11
C PRO A 8 16.51 -3.60 0.37
N GLU A 9 16.64 -3.65 -0.96
CA GLU A 9 16.06 -2.78 -1.97
C GLU A 9 14.56 -2.54 -1.76
N ILE A 10 14.17 -1.26 -1.80
CA ILE A 10 12.78 -0.84 -1.92
C ILE A 10 12.39 -0.97 -3.39
N SER A 11 12.02 -2.18 -3.79
CA SER A 11 11.24 -2.43 -4.99
C SER A 11 10.11 -3.40 -4.64
N GLU A 12 8.92 -3.13 -5.18
CA GLU A 12 7.66 -3.89 -4.98
C GLU A 12 6.88 -3.59 -3.69
N ILE A 13 6.28 -2.39 -3.61
CA ILE A 13 4.98 -2.23 -2.93
C ILE A 13 3.89 -2.33 -4.01
N SER A 14 3.74 -3.51 -4.58
CA SER A 14 2.59 -3.89 -5.39
C SER A 14 2.16 -5.30 -4.98
N ALA A 15 0.91 -5.39 -4.54
CA ALA A 15 0.18 -6.64 -4.28
C ALA A 15 0.79 -7.57 -3.20
N THR A 16 0.68 -7.17 -1.93
CA THR A 16 0.69 -8.18 -0.86
C THR A 16 -0.62 -8.96 -0.94
N SER A 17 -0.48 -10.25 -1.25
CA SER A 17 -1.51 -11.29 -1.28
C SER A 17 -2.56 -11.12 -0.18
N VAL A 18 -3.76 -10.65 -0.57
CA VAL A 18 -4.96 -10.95 0.21
C VAL A 18 -5.16 -12.44 0.07
N GLU A 19 -5.00 -13.18 1.16
CA GLU A 19 -5.30 -14.61 1.22
C GLU A 19 -6.62 -14.89 0.49
N ASN A 20 -6.62 -15.84 -0.45
CA ASN A 20 -7.81 -16.26 -1.21
C ASN A 20 -8.83 -16.98 -0.29
N PHE A 21 -9.42 -16.27 0.68
CA PHE A 21 -10.53 -16.78 1.49
C PHE A 21 -11.85 -16.25 0.95
N GLN A 22 -12.91 -17.06 1.12
CA GLN A 22 -14.23 -16.73 0.64
C GLN A 22 -14.87 -15.70 1.58
N HIS A 23 -14.79 -14.41 1.22
CA HIS A 23 -15.33 -13.33 2.04
C HIS A 23 -16.83 -13.44 2.33
N SER A 24 -17.60 -14.14 1.49
CA SER A 24 -19.03 -14.38 1.68
C SER A 24 -19.36 -15.37 2.81
N ASP A 25 -18.42 -16.23 3.20
CA ASP A 25 -18.65 -17.26 4.22
C ASP A 25 -17.83 -16.97 5.50
N PRO A 26 -18.48 -16.54 6.60
CA PRO A 26 -17.79 -16.20 7.84
C PRO A 26 -17.04 -17.37 8.49
N ALA A 27 -17.38 -18.61 8.15
CA ALA A 27 -16.66 -19.78 8.65
C ALA A 27 -15.25 -19.93 8.08
N THR A 28 -14.95 -19.25 6.96
CA THR A 28 -13.65 -19.33 6.28
C THR A 28 -12.71 -18.18 6.58
N TRP A 29 -13.14 -17.21 7.38
CA TRP A 29 -12.34 -16.02 7.63
C TRP A 29 -11.11 -16.32 8.49
N PRO A 30 -9.93 -15.81 8.13
CA PRO A 30 -8.71 -16.00 8.91
C PRO A 30 -8.79 -15.23 10.23
N LYS A 31 -7.77 -15.42 11.09
CA LYS A 31 -7.66 -14.68 12.35
C LYS A 31 -7.78 -13.18 12.11
N MET A 32 -8.66 -12.52 12.86
CA MET A 32 -9.02 -11.13 12.63
C MET A 32 -7.81 -10.19 12.83
N THR A 33 -7.31 -9.62 11.72
CA THR A 33 -6.32 -8.53 11.70
C THR A 33 -6.99 -7.22 11.29
N ASP A 34 -6.32 -6.08 11.48
CA ASP A 34 -6.87 -4.79 11.07
C ASP A 34 -7.07 -4.71 9.54
N LYS A 35 -6.15 -5.29 8.75
CA LYS A 35 -6.27 -5.37 7.29
C LYS A 35 -7.49 -6.20 6.87
N THR A 36 -7.63 -7.40 7.43
CA THR A 36 -8.78 -8.28 7.16
C THR A 36 -10.10 -7.63 7.56
N ARG A 37 -10.14 -6.96 8.72
CA ARG A 37 -11.32 -6.24 9.20
C ARG A 37 -11.75 -5.12 8.24
N ARG A 38 -10.81 -4.28 7.79
CA ARG A 38 -11.10 -3.20 6.84
C ARG A 38 -11.60 -3.77 5.50
N PHE A 39 -10.96 -4.82 5.00
CA PHE A 39 -11.37 -5.50 3.76
C PHE A 39 -12.81 -6.02 3.83
N LEU A 40 -13.17 -6.72 4.91
CA LEU A 40 -14.52 -7.25 5.11
C LEU A 40 -15.57 -6.15 5.22
N ILE A 41 -15.25 -5.02 5.87
CA ILE A 41 -16.16 -3.88 5.99
C ILE A 41 -16.37 -3.17 4.65
N GLN A 42 -15.35 -3.10 3.80
CA GLN A 42 -15.45 -2.50 2.46
C GLN A 42 -16.35 -3.32 1.54
N HIS A 43 -16.32 -4.65 1.63
CA HIS A 43 -17.18 -5.54 0.84
C HIS A 43 -18.59 -5.67 1.46
N GLY A 44 -18.68 -5.54 2.79
CA GLY A 44 -19.92 -5.63 3.54
C GLY A 44 -20.38 -7.08 3.79
N PRO A 45 -21.43 -7.27 4.61
CA PRO A 45 -22.02 -8.58 4.84
C PRO A 45 -22.82 -9.05 3.62
N GLU A 46 -22.47 -10.20 3.07
CA GLU A 46 -23.20 -10.82 1.96
C GLU A 46 -24.21 -11.83 2.50
N GLN A 47 -25.49 -11.58 2.23
CA GLN A 47 -26.59 -12.47 2.61
C GLN A 47 -27.05 -13.25 1.39
N GLU A 48 -26.67 -14.53 1.30
CA GLU A 48 -27.25 -15.42 0.31
C GLU A 48 -28.75 -15.62 0.63
N ARG A 49 -29.64 -15.20 -0.28
CA ARG A 49 -31.10 -15.33 -0.09
C ARG A 49 -31.70 -16.57 -0.76
N ARG A 50 -30.85 -17.51 -1.18
CA ARG A 50 -31.29 -18.75 -1.84
C ARG A 50 -31.99 -19.66 -0.84
N GLU A 51 -32.81 -20.57 -1.35
CA GLU A 51 -33.33 -21.67 -0.53
C GLU A 51 -32.18 -22.61 -0.21
N PHE A 52 -31.86 -22.72 1.07
CA PHE A 52 -30.78 -23.58 1.54
C PHE A 52 -31.30 -25.01 1.65
N SER A 53 -30.60 -25.96 1.04
CA SER A 53 -30.90 -27.38 1.24
C SER A 53 -30.43 -27.79 2.63
N PRO A 54 -31.18 -28.62 3.39
CA PRO A 54 -30.74 -29.04 4.70
C PRO A 54 -29.47 -29.91 4.57
N ASN A 55 -28.36 -29.46 5.17
CA ASN A 55 -27.11 -30.22 5.18
C ASN A 55 -26.99 -31.16 6.38
N THR A 56 -27.85 -31.01 7.40
CA THR A 56 -27.73 -31.74 8.66
C THR A 56 -29.08 -32.27 9.13
N LEU A 57 -29.13 -33.56 9.49
CA LEU A 57 -30.20 -34.15 10.28
C LEU A 57 -30.03 -33.71 11.75
N CYS A 58 -30.51 -32.52 12.09
CA CYS A 58 -30.60 -32.10 13.48
C CYS A 58 -31.97 -32.50 14.05
N ASP A 59 -32.07 -33.70 14.60
CA ASP A 59 -32.83 -34.03 15.81
C ASP A 59 -33.14 -35.53 15.89
N PHE A 60 -33.22 -36.02 17.14
CA PHE A 60 -33.77 -37.33 17.53
C PHE A 60 -35.23 -37.59 17.05
N ASP A 61 -35.89 -36.59 16.46
CA ASP A 61 -37.30 -36.59 16.01
C ASP A 61 -37.47 -36.79 14.48
N ASN A 62 -36.41 -37.04 13.72
CA ASN A 62 -36.47 -37.30 12.26
C ASN A 62 -37.11 -36.17 11.42
N ARG A 63 -37.17 -34.92 11.93
CA ARG A 63 -37.64 -33.74 11.18
C ARG A 63 -36.45 -32.88 10.73
N MET A 64 -36.26 -32.75 9.43
CA MET A 64 -35.22 -31.89 8.85
C MET A 64 -35.58 -30.41 9.09
N ARG A 65 -34.81 -29.72 9.94
CA ARG A 65 -34.89 -28.26 10.13
C ARG A 65 -33.61 -27.64 9.60
N HIS A 66 -33.75 -26.47 8.98
CA HIS A 66 -32.65 -25.74 8.35
C HIS A 66 -32.90 -24.24 8.51
N PHE A 67 -31.85 -23.45 8.28
CA PHE A 67 -31.99 -22.01 8.22
C PHE A 67 -32.90 -21.58 7.06
N SER A 68 -33.82 -20.65 7.34
CA SER A 68 -34.64 -20.01 6.31
C SER A 68 -34.21 -18.56 6.12
N SER A 69 -34.09 -18.12 4.86
CA SER A 69 -33.79 -16.73 4.49
C SER A 69 -34.78 -15.72 5.08
N LYS A 70 -35.99 -16.15 5.47
CA LYS A 70 -36.98 -15.32 6.18
C LYS A 70 -36.45 -14.74 7.49
N TRP A 71 -35.48 -15.39 8.14
CA TRP A 71 -34.87 -14.89 9.38
C TRP A 71 -34.01 -13.64 9.19
N TYR A 72 -33.61 -13.31 7.96
CA TYR A 72 -32.99 -12.03 7.65
C TYR A 72 -33.98 -10.86 7.79
N GLU A 73 -35.28 -11.11 7.77
CA GLU A 73 -36.30 -10.06 7.88
C GLU A 73 -36.98 -10.09 9.25
N LYS A 74 -37.22 -8.91 9.80
CA LYS A 74 -38.06 -8.67 10.98
C LYS A 74 -39.27 -7.89 10.54
N ILE A 75 -40.47 -8.41 10.80
CA ILE A 75 -41.70 -7.67 10.59
C ILE A 75 -42.06 -6.99 11.90
N HIS A 76 -42.14 -5.67 11.90
CA HIS A 76 -42.56 -4.89 13.05
C HIS A 76 -44.09 -4.93 13.21
N PRO A 77 -44.63 -4.63 14.40
CA PRO A 77 -46.08 -4.61 14.63
C PRO A 77 -46.85 -3.64 13.71
N ASN A 78 -46.17 -2.61 13.20
CA ASN A 78 -46.70 -1.66 12.22
C ASN A 78 -46.69 -2.19 10.76
N GLY A 79 -46.26 -3.43 10.53
CA GLY A 79 -46.15 -4.06 9.21
C GLY A 79 -44.85 -3.75 8.45
N GLU A 80 -43.98 -2.88 8.97
CA GLU A 80 -42.71 -2.55 8.31
C GLU A 80 -41.72 -3.71 8.41
N LYS A 81 -40.98 -3.93 7.32
CA LYS A 81 -39.94 -4.95 7.25
C LYS A 81 -38.57 -4.33 7.48
N PHE A 82 -37.86 -4.84 8.48
CA PHE A 82 -36.48 -4.47 8.78
C PHE A 82 -35.54 -5.63 8.43
N VAL A 83 -34.53 -5.35 7.60
CA VAL A 83 -33.53 -6.35 7.18
C VAL A 83 -32.36 -6.36 8.16
N ARG A 84 -32.06 -7.53 8.73
CA ARG A 84 -30.96 -7.77 9.65
C ARG A 84 -29.65 -7.99 8.90
N TYR A 85 -29.07 -6.94 8.30
CA TYR A 85 -27.79 -7.03 7.56
C TYR A 85 -26.61 -7.56 8.40
N TRP A 86 -26.70 -7.51 9.72
CA TRP A 86 -25.68 -8.03 10.62
C TRP A 86 -25.68 -9.56 10.75
N LEU A 87 -26.75 -10.24 10.33
CA LEU A 87 -26.90 -11.70 10.44
C LEU A 87 -26.34 -12.37 9.19
N LEU A 88 -25.46 -13.34 9.36
CA LEU A 88 -24.87 -14.16 8.30
C LEU A 88 -25.15 -15.65 8.56
N TYR A 89 -25.19 -16.45 7.52
CA TYR A 89 -25.33 -17.91 7.62
C TYR A 89 -24.20 -18.57 6.83
N SER A 90 -23.58 -19.60 7.40
CA SER A 90 -22.55 -20.40 6.73
C SER A 90 -23.12 -21.78 6.39
N ASN A 91 -23.19 -22.09 5.09
CA ASN A 91 -23.58 -23.42 4.61
C ASN A 91 -22.60 -24.52 5.02
N LYS A 92 -21.31 -24.19 5.17
CA LYS A 92 -20.24 -25.16 5.50
C LYS A 92 -20.31 -25.63 6.94
N LYS A 93 -20.65 -24.73 7.86
CA LYS A 93 -20.79 -25.02 9.30
C LYS A 93 -22.24 -25.19 9.75
N ASP A 94 -23.20 -25.00 8.85
CA ASP A 94 -24.63 -24.99 9.14
C ASP A 94 -24.97 -24.13 10.38
N SER A 95 -24.45 -22.90 10.40
CA SER A 95 -24.43 -22.06 11.60
C SER A 95 -24.60 -20.57 11.27
N LEU A 96 -25.13 -19.80 12.21
CA LEU A 96 -25.35 -18.36 12.06
C LEU A 96 -24.18 -17.54 12.61
N PHE A 97 -23.97 -16.33 12.10
CA PHE A 97 -22.90 -15.46 12.59
C PHE A 97 -23.42 -14.03 12.67
N CYS A 98 -22.86 -13.26 13.61
CA CYS A 98 -23.10 -11.83 13.70
C CYS A 98 -21.88 -11.08 13.16
N PHE A 99 -22.04 -10.40 12.02
CA PHE A 99 -21.00 -9.69 11.30
C PHE A 99 -20.21 -8.73 12.21
N CYS A 100 -20.91 -7.82 12.89
CA CYS A 100 -20.26 -6.83 13.72
C CYS A 100 -19.58 -7.43 14.96
N CYS A 101 -20.19 -8.44 15.60
CA CYS A 101 -19.59 -9.08 16.76
C CYS A 101 -18.33 -9.89 16.38
N LEU A 102 -18.32 -10.52 15.21
CA LEU A 102 -17.16 -11.26 14.71
C LEU A 102 -15.95 -10.36 14.45
N LEU A 103 -16.19 -9.11 14.06
CA LEU A 103 -15.14 -8.13 13.73
C LEU A 103 -14.59 -7.37 14.95
N PHE A 104 -15.45 -7.07 15.94
CA PHE A 104 -15.16 -6.08 17.00
C PHE A 104 -15.27 -6.60 18.44
N SER A 105 -15.76 -7.83 18.69
CA SER A 105 -15.86 -8.33 20.05
C SER A 105 -14.48 -8.43 20.71
N THR A 106 -14.36 -7.88 21.92
CA THR A 106 -13.12 -7.81 22.70
C THR A 106 -12.98 -8.96 23.69
N THR A 107 -14.03 -9.77 23.88
CA THR A 107 -14.02 -10.87 24.84
C THR A 107 -13.39 -12.11 24.21
N LYS A 108 -12.13 -12.39 24.60
CA LYS A 108 -11.47 -13.69 24.34
C LYS A 108 -12.01 -14.83 25.21
N THR A 109 -13.08 -14.58 25.98
CA THR A 109 -13.75 -15.63 26.75
C THR A 109 -14.65 -16.40 25.80
N ASN A 110 -14.34 -17.68 25.65
CA ASN A 110 -15.00 -18.69 24.83
C ASN A 110 -16.51 -18.90 25.12
N ASN A 111 -17.24 -17.98 25.78
CA ASN A 111 -18.64 -18.20 26.14
C ASN A 111 -19.64 -17.15 25.59
N PHE A 112 -19.19 -15.99 25.09
CA PHE A 112 -20.11 -14.90 24.69
C PHE A 112 -20.26 -14.70 23.18
N SER A 113 -19.23 -15.04 22.41
CA SER A 113 -19.31 -15.08 20.93
C SER A 113 -19.99 -16.35 20.39
N GLU A 114 -20.29 -17.32 21.27
CA GLU A 114 -20.87 -18.63 20.95
C GLU A 114 -22.37 -18.66 20.69
N ILE A 115 -23.14 -17.64 21.09
CA ILE A 115 -24.61 -17.70 20.93
C ILE A 115 -25.04 -17.81 19.45
N LEU A 116 -24.18 -17.38 18.52
CA LEU A 116 -24.37 -17.65 17.10
C LEU A 116 -23.22 -18.45 16.46
N LYS A 117 -21.94 -18.28 16.86
CA LYS A 117 -20.76 -18.86 16.18
C LYS A 117 -20.96 -20.30 15.67
N GLU A 118 -21.69 -21.14 16.40
CA GLU A 118 -22.09 -22.48 15.97
C GLU A 118 -23.54 -22.82 16.42
N PHE A 119 -24.53 -22.02 16.00
CA PHE A 119 -25.93 -22.29 16.36
C PHE A 119 -26.64 -23.20 15.35
N CYS A 120 -26.74 -24.48 15.70
CA CYS A 120 -27.49 -25.50 14.92
C CYS A 120 -28.89 -25.81 15.51
N ASP A 121 -29.26 -25.20 16.64
CA ASP A 121 -30.46 -25.55 17.41
C ASP A 121 -31.70 -24.76 16.92
N TRP A 122 -32.11 -25.00 15.66
CA TRP A 122 -33.09 -24.18 14.93
C TRP A 122 -34.43 -23.96 15.65
N LYS A 123 -34.79 -24.86 16.59
CA LYS A 123 -35.99 -24.75 17.44
C LYS A 123 -36.00 -23.50 18.32
N LYS A 124 -34.84 -22.98 18.73
CA LYS A 124 -34.70 -21.85 19.67
C LYS A 124 -34.24 -20.54 19.02
N LEU A 125 -34.32 -20.44 17.68
CA LEU A 125 -33.99 -19.20 16.95
C LEU A 125 -34.80 -18.00 17.47
N ASN A 126 -36.08 -18.22 17.74
CA ASN A 126 -36.94 -17.32 18.48
C ASN A 126 -37.04 -17.90 19.89
N PRO A 127 -36.26 -17.43 20.89
CA PRO A 127 -36.05 -16.03 21.28
C PRO A 127 -34.61 -15.51 21.15
N ARG A 128 -33.65 -16.35 20.73
CA ARG A 128 -32.22 -16.02 20.77
C ARG A 128 -31.80 -14.87 19.84
N ILE A 129 -32.38 -14.77 18.65
CA ILE A 129 -32.07 -13.67 17.72
C ILE A 129 -32.46 -12.31 18.33
N PRO A 130 -33.72 -12.11 18.80
CA PRO A 130 -34.10 -10.90 19.53
C PRO A 130 -33.24 -10.60 20.77
N GLU A 131 -32.94 -11.62 21.59
CA GLU A 131 -32.09 -11.44 22.77
C GLU A 131 -30.69 -10.94 22.40
N HIS A 132 -30.06 -11.55 21.40
CA HIS A 132 -28.76 -11.11 20.90
C HIS A 132 -28.83 -9.69 20.30
N GLU A 133 -29.88 -9.40 19.52
CA GLU A 133 -30.14 -8.10 18.90
C GLU A 133 -30.15 -6.96 19.95
N ASN A 134 -30.75 -7.24 21.12
CA ASN A 134 -30.92 -6.28 22.21
C ASN A 134 -29.73 -6.21 23.19
N ARG A 135 -28.68 -7.04 23.04
CA ARG A 135 -27.50 -6.97 23.92
C ARG A 135 -26.67 -5.71 23.69
N ASN A 136 -26.21 -5.11 24.77
CA ASN A 136 -25.35 -3.91 24.75
C ASN A 136 -24.03 -4.15 23.97
N GLU A 137 -23.42 -5.33 24.10
CA GLU A 137 -22.19 -5.66 23.35
C GLU A 137 -22.41 -5.64 21.84
N ARG A 138 -23.55 -6.18 21.36
CA ARG A 138 -23.89 -6.14 19.94
C ARG A 138 -24.13 -4.72 19.47
N GLN A 139 -24.83 -3.91 20.25
CA GLN A 139 -25.05 -2.49 19.93
C GLN A 139 -23.73 -1.72 19.82
N ARG A 140 -22.79 -1.94 20.76
CA ARG A 140 -21.43 -1.38 20.68
C ARG A 140 -20.71 -1.82 19.42
N CYS A 141 -20.62 -3.13 19.15
CA CYS A 141 -19.96 -3.66 17.97
C CYS A 141 -20.58 -3.12 16.67
N TYR A 142 -21.92 -2.95 16.64
CA TYR A 142 -22.63 -2.39 15.49
C TYR A 142 -22.29 -0.91 15.28
N SER A 143 -22.22 -0.12 16.36
CA SER A 143 -21.76 1.27 16.30
C SER A 143 -20.32 1.37 15.83
N ASP A 144 -19.42 0.52 16.34
CA ASP A 144 -18.01 0.47 15.93
C ASP A 144 -17.88 0.11 14.43
N TRP A 145 -18.67 -0.86 13.95
CA TRP A 145 -18.75 -1.18 12.53
C TRP A 145 -19.21 0.02 11.69
N LYS A 146 -20.32 0.67 12.06
CA LYS A 146 -20.85 1.80 11.29
C LYS A 146 -19.93 3.02 11.31
N ASN A 147 -19.23 3.25 12.41
CA ASN A 147 -18.21 4.28 12.50
C ASN A 147 -17.02 3.97 11.59
N LEU A 148 -16.49 2.74 11.60
CA LEU A 148 -15.39 2.36 10.73
C LEU A 148 -15.80 2.37 9.25
N GLU A 149 -16.99 1.89 8.91
CA GLU A 149 -17.55 1.95 7.55
C GLU A 149 -17.61 3.41 7.05
N LYS A 150 -18.12 4.32 7.88
CA LYS A 150 -18.17 5.75 7.56
C LYS A 150 -16.76 6.34 7.40
N ASN A 151 -15.85 6.05 8.32
CA ASN A 151 -14.48 6.59 8.28
C ASN A 151 -13.70 6.09 7.06
N LEU A 152 -13.92 4.84 6.64
CA LEU A 152 -13.32 4.29 5.42
C LEU A 152 -13.89 4.96 4.16
N LYS A 153 -15.21 5.21 4.09
CA LYS A 153 -15.84 5.92 2.97
C LYS A 153 -15.40 7.38 2.87
N GLU A 154 -15.25 8.05 4.01
CA GLU A 154 -14.83 9.46 4.07
C GLU A 154 -13.31 9.65 4.02
N GLY A 155 -12.52 8.57 4.10
CA GLY A 155 -11.07 8.64 4.15
C GLY A 155 -10.53 9.39 5.37
N LYS A 156 -11.23 9.35 6.52
CA LYS A 156 -10.93 10.10 7.76
C LYS A 156 -10.45 9.20 8.91
N THR A 157 -9.59 8.24 8.63
CA THR A 157 -8.95 7.46 9.69
C THR A 157 -7.71 8.22 10.20
N LEU A 158 -7.25 8.02 11.44
CA LEU A 158 -5.96 8.59 11.90
C LEU A 158 -4.79 8.24 10.96
N ASP A 159 -4.91 7.10 10.28
CA ASP A 159 -4.04 6.64 9.19
C ASP A 159 -4.03 7.59 7.98
N SER A 160 -5.14 8.25 7.62
CA SER A 160 -5.22 9.11 6.44
C SER A 160 -4.45 10.41 6.60
N ASP A 161 -4.44 11.00 7.79
CA ASP A 161 -3.64 12.20 8.07
C ASP A 161 -2.15 11.89 8.07
N LEU A 162 -1.76 10.76 8.68
CA LEU A 162 -0.37 10.30 8.64
C LEU A 162 0.07 9.97 7.21
N GLN A 163 -0.77 9.26 6.44
CA GLN A 163 -0.55 8.98 5.03
C GLN A 163 -0.45 10.27 4.20
N ARG A 164 -1.27 11.28 4.50
CA ARG A 164 -1.21 12.59 3.82
C ARG A 164 0.13 13.28 4.07
N VAL A 165 0.63 13.27 5.31
CA VAL A 165 1.95 13.85 5.63
C VAL A 165 3.06 13.07 4.92
N ILE A 166 3.05 11.73 4.99
CA ILE A 166 4.04 10.88 4.30
C ILE A 166 4.04 11.14 2.80
N ASN A 167 2.86 11.16 2.17
CA ASN A 167 2.73 11.42 0.74
C ASN A 167 3.17 12.84 0.36
N GLY A 168 2.93 13.82 1.25
CA GLY A 168 3.42 15.19 1.10
C GLY A 168 4.96 15.25 1.08
N GLU A 169 5.61 14.58 2.03
CA GLU A 169 7.08 14.48 2.09
C GLU A 169 7.64 13.71 0.88
N MET A 170 7.03 12.59 0.49
CA MET A 170 7.43 11.84 -0.70
C MET A 170 7.36 12.71 -1.96
N LYS A 171 6.29 13.49 -2.11
CA LYS A 171 6.13 14.41 -3.24
C LYS A 171 7.20 15.50 -3.22
N LYS A 172 7.42 16.13 -2.06
CA LYS A 172 8.49 17.12 -1.85
C LYS A 172 9.85 16.58 -2.30
N TRP A 173 10.24 15.38 -1.85
CA TRP A 173 11.52 14.80 -2.23
C TRP A 173 11.61 14.40 -3.69
N ARG A 174 10.52 13.90 -4.30
CA ARG A 174 10.49 13.63 -5.75
C ARG A 174 10.70 14.89 -6.58
N ASP A 175 10.05 15.98 -6.20
CA ASP A 175 10.17 17.26 -6.91
C ASP A 175 11.59 17.84 -6.78
N ILE A 176 12.22 17.75 -5.61
CA ILE A 176 13.62 18.15 -5.40
C ILE A 176 14.59 17.26 -6.19
N LEU A 177 14.42 15.94 -6.13
CA LEU A 177 15.30 14.99 -6.84
C LEU A 177 15.21 15.17 -8.36
N LYS A 178 14.02 15.49 -8.89
CA LYS A 178 13.86 15.79 -10.31
C LYS A 178 14.74 16.97 -10.74
N VAL A 179 14.75 18.05 -9.97
CA VAL A 179 15.61 19.22 -10.22
C VAL A 179 17.08 18.84 -10.18
N ILE A 180 17.50 18.01 -9.22
CA ILE A 180 18.88 17.52 -9.11
C ILE A 180 19.29 16.71 -10.35
N VAL A 181 18.44 15.78 -10.77
CA VAL A 181 18.68 14.95 -11.96
C VAL A 181 18.73 15.82 -13.22
N ASP A 182 17.83 16.79 -13.36
CA ASP A 182 17.80 17.71 -14.50
C ASP A 182 19.07 18.58 -14.55
N ALA A 183 19.58 19.03 -13.39
CA ALA A 183 20.84 19.76 -13.30
C ALA A 183 22.05 18.90 -13.70
N ILE A 184 22.12 17.66 -13.24
CA ILE A 184 23.17 16.69 -13.64
C ILE A 184 23.10 16.45 -15.16
N LEU A 185 21.90 16.22 -15.69
CA LEU A 185 21.68 15.98 -17.10
C LEU A 185 22.05 17.21 -17.96
N PHE A 186 21.75 18.41 -17.48
CA PHE A 186 22.16 19.65 -18.13
C PHE A 186 23.69 19.74 -18.21
N CYS A 187 24.40 19.48 -17.12
CA CYS A 187 25.86 19.47 -17.14
C CYS A 187 26.41 18.42 -18.12
N ALA A 188 25.89 17.20 -18.06
CA ALA A 188 26.31 16.11 -18.94
C ALA A 188 26.07 16.42 -20.44
N LYS A 189 24.90 16.96 -20.80
CA LYS A 189 24.56 17.29 -22.20
C LYS A 189 25.44 18.40 -22.77
N ASN A 190 25.93 19.30 -21.92
CA ASN A 190 26.74 20.45 -22.34
C ASN A 190 28.24 20.24 -22.08
N ASN A 191 28.67 19.02 -21.73
CA ASN A 191 30.06 18.71 -21.36
C ASN A 191 30.62 19.63 -20.27
N LEU A 192 29.78 20.07 -19.34
CA LEU A 192 30.19 20.89 -18.20
C LEU A 192 30.69 19.99 -17.07
N ALA A 193 31.79 20.41 -16.44
CA ALA A 193 32.25 19.78 -15.22
C ALA A 193 31.16 19.93 -14.14
N LEU A 194 30.77 18.85 -13.46
CA LEU A 194 29.82 18.97 -12.35
C LEU A 194 30.48 19.60 -11.12
N ARG A 195 31.77 19.34 -10.94
CA ARG A 195 32.55 19.68 -9.75
C ARG A 195 33.40 20.93 -9.97
N GLY A 196 33.67 21.64 -8.89
CA GLY A 196 34.54 22.79 -8.79
C GLY A 196 35.55 22.57 -7.66
N SER A 197 36.04 23.68 -7.10
CA SER A 197 37.04 23.63 -6.01
C SER A 197 36.41 23.51 -4.63
N THR A 198 35.11 23.83 -4.49
CA THR A 198 34.40 23.82 -3.21
C THR A 198 33.01 23.21 -3.30
N GLU A 199 32.69 22.33 -2.35
CA GLU A 199 31.37 21.67 -2.22
C GLU A 199 30.34 22.53 -1.45
N VAL A 200 30.57 23.84 -1.35
CA VAL A 200 29.75 24.76 -0.56
C VAL A 200 28.94 25.66 -1.50
N ILE A 201 27.63 25.73 -1.29
CA ILE A 201 26.71 26.53 -2.10
C ILE A 201 26.93 28.02 -1.83
N GLY A 202 27.17 28.80 -2.90
CA GLY A 202 27.31 30.25 -2.84
C GLY A 202 28.72 30.74 -2.50
N GLU A 203 29.72 29.86 -2.44
CA GLU A 203 31.12 30.25 -2.36
C GLU A 203 31.71 30.57 -3.75
N GLN A 204 32.73 31.43 -3.77
CA GLN A 204 33.47 31.71 -5.00
C GLN A 204 34.23 30.46 -5.43
N ASN A 205 34.06 30.05 -6.70
CA ASN A 205 34.52 28.78 -7.27
C ASN A 205 33.76 27.51 -6.82
N SER A 206 32.51 27.69 -6.37
CA SER A 206 31.59 26.56 -6.14
C SER A 206 31.36 25.75 -7.43
N ASP A 207 31.14 24.46 -7.25
CA ASP A 207 30.77 23.49 -8.27
C ASP A 207 29.69 24.04 -9.23
N ILE A 208 29.86 23.83 -10.55
CA ILE A 208 28.88 24.28 -11.57
C ILE A 208 27.50 23.70 -11.27
N PHE A 209 27.44 22.44 -10.80
CA PHE A 209 26.21 21.83 -10.35
C PHE A 209 25.54 22.62 -9.21
N LEU A 210 26.29 23.01 -8.18
CA LEU A 210 25.75 23.77 -7.05
C LEU A 210 25.30 25.18 -7.46
N ASN A 211 26.04 25.84 -8.34
CA ASN A 211 25.66 27.14 -8.91
C ASN A 211 24.36 27.04 -9.71
N LEU A 212 24.16 25.95 -10.46
CA LEU A 212 22.92 25.71 -11.19
C LEU A 212 21.74 25.48 -10.25
N ILE A 213 21.93 24.70 -9.17
CA ILE A 213 20.89 24.51 -8.15
C ILE A 213 20.56 25.83 -7.45
N GLU A 214 21.56 26.65 -7.12
CA GLU A 214 21.36 27.99 -6.56
C GLU A 214 20.58 28.89 -7.52
N LEU A 215 20.92 28.89 -8.81
CA LEU A 215 20.17 29.62 -9.83
C LEU A 215 18.69 29.18 -9.89
N ILE A 216 18.44 27.86 -9.92
CA ILE A 216 17.07 27.31 -9.96
C ILE A 216 16.29 27.69 -8.69
N SER A 217 16.98 27.76 -7.55
CA SER A 217 16.37 28.13 -6.27
C SER A 217 15.75 29.53 -6.27
N TYR A 218 16.24 30.46 -7.10
CA TYR A 218 15.61 31.79 -7.24
C TYR A 218 14.22 31.75 -7.88
N TYR A 219 13.90 30.70 -8.65
CA TYR A 219 12.64 30.57 -9.37
C TYR A 219 11.68 29.57 -8.73
N TYR A 220 12.18 28.61 -7.95
CA TYR A 220 11.40 27.53 -7.37
C TYR A 220 11.42 27.56 -5.84
N PRO A 221 10.31 27.96 -5.17
CA PRO A 221 10.25 28.09 -3.72
C PRO A 221 10.64 26.83 -2.94
N LEU A 222 10.24 25.65 -3.44
CA LEU A 222 10.57 24.37 -2.81
C LEU A 222 12.08 24.11 -2.78
N VAL A 223 12.76 24.43 -3.88
CA VAL A 223 14.22 24.30 -4.00
C VAL A 223 14.90 25.36 -3.14
N ALA A 224 14.37 26.58 -3.10
CA ALA A 224 14.85 27.66 -2.22
C ALA A 224 14.85 27.25 -0.74
N GLU A 225 13.74 26.68 -0.26
CA GLU A 225 13.61 26.20 1.12
C GLU A 225 14.64 25.10 1.42
N HIS A 226 14.83 24.17 0.48
CA HIS A 226 15.82 23.09 0.61
C HIS A 226 17.26 23.63 0.66
N VAL A 227 17.63 24.49 -0.28
CA VAL A 227 18.96 25.13 -0.32
C VAL A 227 19.22 25.93 0.96
N ALA A 228 18.25 26.71 1.44
CA ALA A 228 18.38 27.45 2.70
C ALA A 228 18.57 26.52 3.90
N SER A 229 17.85 25.39 3.93
CA SER A 229 17.98 24.37 4.98
C SER A 229 19.36 23.69 4.97
N VAL A 230 19.92 23.44 3.77
CA VAL A 230 21.26 22.89 3.58
C VAL A 230 22.32 23.90 4.04
N LYS A 231 22.24 25.17 3.59
CA LYS A 231 23.17 26.24 4.01
C LYS A 231 23.16 26.44 5.53
N ALA A 232 21.99 26.37 6.16
CA ALA A 232 21.84 26.49 7.61
C ALA A 232 22.21 25.21 8.39
N LYS A 233 22.67 24.14 7.73
CA LYS A 233 22.96 22.81 8.32
C LYS A 233 21.79 22.25 9.15
N LYS A 234 20.55 22.60 8.79
CA LYS A 234 19.32 22.14 9.45
C LYS A 234 18.89 20.75 8.98
N THR A 235 19.22 20.40 7.73
CA THR A 235 18.98 19.07 7.17
C THR A 235 20.29 18.32 7.01
N THR A 236 20.29 17.02 7.33
CA THR A 236 21.40 16.11 7.05
C THR A 236 21.37 15.59 5.61
N THR A 237 20.22 15.67 4.94
CA THR A 237 20.00 15.07 3.63
C THR A 237 19.90 16.16 2.58
N SER A 238 20.98 16.38 1.82
CA SER A 238 21.03 17.39 0.74
C SER A 238 20.86 16.79 -0.66
N TYR A 239 21.34 15.55 -0.86
CA TYR A 239 21.53 14.89 -2.17
C TYR A 239 22.50 15.62 -3.13
N PHE A 240 23.25 16.60 -2.63
CA PHE A 240 24.18 17.38 -3.43
C PHE A 240 25.62 16.85 -3.42
N SER A 241 25.92 15.85 -2.57
CA SER A 241 27.29 15.37 -2.41
C SER A 241 27.82 14.69 -3.67
N PRO A 242 29.15 14.74 -3.92
CA PRO A 242 29.73 14.14 -5.12
C PRO A 242 29.49 12.63 -5.21
N ARG A 243 29.34 11.95 -4.06
CA ARG A 243 28.97 10.53 -4.00
C ARG A 243 27.60 10.28 -4.63
N ILE A 244 26.60 11.07 -4.26
CA ILE A 244 25.23 10.95 -4.79
C ILE A 244 25.20 11.36 -6.27
N GLN A 245 25.95 12.41 -6.65
CA GLN A 245 26.08 12.79 -8.05
C GLN A 245 26.60 11.62 -8.89
N ASN A 246 27.66 10.93 -8.42
CA ASN A 246 28.21 9.77 -9.12
C ASN A 246 27.19 8.62 -9.24
N GLU A 247 26.46 8.31 -8.17
CA GLU A 247 25.41 7.28 -8.20
C GLU A 247 24.33 7.60 -9.25
N LEU A 248 23.86 8.85 -9.30
CA LEU A 248 22.89 9.30 -10.30
C LEU A 248 23.47 9.21 -11.72
N ILE A 249 24.73 9.60 -11.93
CA ILE A 249 25.41 9.49 -13.23
C ILE A 249 25.51 8.02 -13.66
N GLU A 250 25.85 7.11 -12.75
CA GLU A 250 25.94 5.68 -13.03
C GLU A 250 24.57 5.11 -13.44
N LEU A 251 23.51 5.44 -12.73
CA LEU A 251 22.14 5.02 -13.06
C LEU A 251 21.69 5.55 -14.43
N LEU A 252 21.92 6.83 -14.70
CA LEU A 252 21.61 7.44 -15.99
C LEU A 252 22.43 6.79 -17.12
N GLY A 253 23.73 6.60 -16.90
CA GLY A 253 24.64 5.96 -17.86
C GLY A 253 24.25 4.50 -18.14
N GLN A 254 23.83 3.75 -17.11
CA GLN A 254 23.33 2.39 -17.27
C GLN A 254 22.04 2.35 -18.08
N LYS A 255 21.11 3.29 -17.84
CA LYS A 255 19.87 3.38 -18.63
C LYS A 255 20.16 3.65 -20.11
N VAL A 256 21.05 4.60 -20.41
CA VAL A 256 21.47 4.91 -21.79
C VAL A 256 22.15 3.69 -22.43
N ARG A 257 23.06 3.03 -21.71
CA ARG A 257 23.74 1.82 -22.19
C ARG A 257 22.76 0.71 -22.53
N ASN A 258 21.79 0.46 -21.64
CA ASN A 258 20.78 -0.58 -21.85
C ASN A 258 19.92 -0.29 -23.09
N GLU A 259 19.57 0.98 -23.32
CA GLU A 259 18.82 1.41 -24.51
C GLU A 259 19.62 1.16 -25.79
N ILE A 260 20.90 1.57 -25.81
CA ILE A 260 21.80 1.32 -26.94
C ILE A 260 21.92 -0.19 -27.21
N LEU A 261 22.09 -1.01 -26.17
CA LEU A 261 22.17 -2.47 -26.32
C LEU A 261 20.87 -3.08 -26.84
N SER A 262 19.70 -2.55 -26.46
CA SER A 262 18.42 -2.99 -27.03
C SER A 262 18.39 -2.73 -28.52
N ASN A 263 18.71 -1.49 -28.93
CA ASN A 263 18.71 -1.08 -30.32
C ASN A 263 19.67 -1.92 -31.17
N VAL A 264 20.87 -2.23 -30.65
CA VAL A 264 21.85 -3.07 -31.35
C VAL A 264 21.36 -4.51 -31.51
N ARG A 265 20.68 -5.08 -30.50
CA ARG A 265 20.14 -6.44 -30.57
C ARG A 265 18.97 -6.55 -31.54
N GLU A 266 18.19 -5.49 -31.70
CA GLU A 266 17.07 -5.42 -32.64
C GLU A 266 17.53 -5.15 -34.09
N ALA A 267 18.70 -4.54 -34.26
CA ALA A 267 19.24 -4.23 -35.58
C ALA A 267 19.65 -5.52 -36.33
N LYS A 268 19.17 -5.65 -37.58
CA LYS A 268 19.56 -6.77 -38.46
C LYS A 268 21.04 -6.71 -38.86
N HIS A 269 21.58 -5.52 -39.01
CA HIS A 269 22.98 -5.29 -39.36
C HIS A 269 23.49 -4.10 -38.56
N TYR A 270 24.71 -4.20 -38.06
CA TYR A 270 25.47 -3.11 -37.44
C TYR A 270 26.95 -3.32 -37.76
N SER A 271 27.73 -2.26 -37.64
CA SER A 271 29.17 -2.24 -37.80
C SER A 271 29.82 -1.77 -36.51
N VAL A 272 31.01 -2.31 -36.23
CA VAL A 272 31.83 -1.93 -35.08
C VAL A 272 33.15 -1.41 -35.61
N LEU A 273 33.48 -0.16 -35.28
CA LEU A 273 34.76 0.45 -35.60
C LEU A 273 35.57 0.63 -34.31
N PHE A 274 36.86 0.31 -34.40
CA PHE A 274 37.83 0.57 -33.35
C PHE A 274 38.85 1.57 -33.90
N ASP A 275 39.05 2.65 -33.17
CA ASP A 275 40.06 3.67 -33.48
C ASP A 275 41.00 3.82 -32.27
N CYS A 276 42.30 3.75 -32.51
CA CYS A 276 43.32 3.78 -31.46
C CYS A 276 44.27 4.95 -31.71
N THR A 277 44.37 5.87 -30.75
CA THR A 277 45.27 7.02 -30.82
C THR A 277 46.06 7.16 -29.51
N PRO A 278 47.39 7.31 -29.56
CA PRO A 278 48.17 7.60 -28.36
C PRO A 278 47.88 9.02 -27.86
N ASP A 279 47.69 9.20 -26.55
CA ASP A 279 47.55 10.50 -25.93
C ASP A 279 48.92 11.18 -25.67
N ALA A 280 48.90 12.40 -25.13
CA ALA A 280 50.11 13.17 -24.80
C ALA A 280 51.03 12.49 -23.77
N SER A 281 50.54 11.48 -23.04
CA SER A 281 51.32 10.65 -22.11
C SER A 281 51.81 9.34 -22.73
N HIS A 282 51.68 9.20 -24.06
CA HIS A 282 51.97 7.96 -24.80
C HIS A 282 51.15 6.75 -24.35
N LYS A 283 49.96 6.98 -23.77
CA LYS A 283 49.00 5.90 -23.49
C LYS A 283 48.04 5.75 -24.66
N GLU A 284 47.86 4.52 -25.13
CA GLU A 284 46.86 4.24 -26.16
C GLU A 284 45.45 4.47 -25.62
N GLN A 285 44.69 5.32 -26.30
CA GLN A 285 43.27 5.51 -26.08
C GLN A 285 42.52 4.83 -27.22
N MET A 286 41.59 3.93 -26.88
CA MET A 286 40.77 3.21 -27.86
C MET A 286 39.33 3.71 -27.82
N THR A 287 38.82 4.15 -28.96
CA THR A 287 37.42 4.50 -29.15
C THR A 287 36.71 3.35 -29.87
N GLN A 288 35.60 2.89 -29.29
CA GLN A 288 34.70 1.92 -29.92
C GLN A 288 33.44 2.63 -30.42
N ILE A 289 33.14 2.50 -31.71
CA ILE A 289 31.97 3.10 -32.35
C ILE A 289 31.06 1.98 -32.87
N ILE A 290 29.77 2.05 -32.54
CA ILE A 290 28.73 1.17 -33.08
C ILE A 290 27.85 1.99 -34.03
N ARG A 291 27.66 1.52 -35.26
CA ARG A 291 26.84 2.15 -36.31
C ARG A 291 25.91 1.17 -36.98
#